data_AF-A0A0B1SMJ6-F1
#
_entry.id   AF-A0A0B1SMJ6-F1
#
_cell.length_a   1.000
_cell.length_b   1.000
_cell.length_c   1.000
_cell.angle_alpha   90.00
_cell.angle_beta   90.00
_cell.angle_gamma   90.00
#
_symmetry.space_group_name_H-M   'P 1'
#
loop_
_entity.id
_entity.type
_entity.pdbx_description
1 polymer ?
#
loop_
_entity_poly.entity_id
_entity_poly.type
_entity_poly.pdbx_seq_one_letter_code
_entity_poly.pdbx_strand_id
1 'polypeptide(L)' 'MKNDATINSEQEKLLENATRVVRAESLEMKRCLDKGETMDALKHASQFLSELKTGDLSPKFYYRL' A
#
# COMPACT_ATOMS: atom_id res chain seq x y z
N MET A 1 21.25 19.37 3.94
CA MET A 1 21.24 18.34 2.88
C MET A 1 21.01 17.00 3.56
N LYS A 2 19.85 16.35 3.40
CA LYS A 2 19.63 15.02 3.99
C LYS A 2 20.61 14.05 3.29
N ASN A 3 21.27 13.21 4.08
CA ASN A 3 22.21 12.22 3.55
C ASN A 3 21.43 11.19 2.70
N ASP A 4 21.95 10.75 1.55
CA ASP A 4 21.23 9.83 0.64
C ASP A 4 20.81 8.52 1.33
N ALA A 5 21.63 8.04 2.27
CA ALA A 5 21.31 6.89 3.11
C ALA A 5 20.07 7.13 3.99
N THR A 6 19.89 8.35 4.50
CA THR A 6 18.72 8.73 5.32
C THR A 6 17.46 8.78 4.46
N ILE A 7 17.53 9.32 3.24
CA ILE A 7 16.40 9.37 2.30
C ILE A 7 15.98 7.95 1.91
N ASN A 8 16.93 7.07 1.57
CA ASN A 8 16.61 5.68 1.25
C ASN A 8 15.99 4.93 2.44
N SER A 9 16.45 5.17 3.67
CA SER A 9 15.85 4.58 4.87
C SER A 9 14.41 5.06 5.09
N GLU A 10 14.13 6.35 4.89
CA GLU A 10 12.77 6.90 4.95
C GLU A 10 11.88 6.26 3.87
N GLN A 11 12.38 6.11 2.65
CA GLN A 11 11.67 5.48 1.53
C GLN A 11 11.40 3.99 1.77
N GLU A 12 12.32 3.25 2.39
CA GLU A 12 12.08 1.85 2.79
C GLU A 12 10.96 1.73 3.82
N LYS A 13 10.93 2.62 4.81
CA LYS A 13 9.84 2.63 5.81
C LYS A 13 8.49 2.95 5.18
N LEU A 14 8.44 3.91 4.26
CA LEU A 14 7.22 4.24 3.52
C LEU A 14 6.76 3.03 2.68
N LEU A 15 7.67 2.39 1.95
CA LEU A 15 7.38 1.20 1.16
C LEU A 15 6.87 0.05 2.02
N GLU A 16 7.50 -0.21 3.16
CA GLU A 16 7.08 -1.27 4.09
C GLU A 16 5.67 -1.02 4.63
N ASN A 17 5.37 0.22 5.03
CA ASN A 17 4.05 0.60 5.52
C ASN A 17 2.98 0.44 4.43
N ALA A 18 3.22 0.97 3.23
CA ALA A 18 2.30 0.84 2.10
C ALA A 18 2.08 -0.64 1.74
N THR A 19 3.15 -1.43 1.66
CA THR A 19 3.08 -2.88 1.39
C THR A 19 2.26 -3.62 2.44
N ARG A 20 2.40 -3.24 3.72
CA ARG A 20 1.63 -3.84 4.81
C ARG A 20 0.14 -3.57 4.65
N VAL A 21 -0.25 -2.33 4.33
CA VAL A 21 -1.66 -1.96 4.12
C VAL A 21 -2.20 -2.69 2.89
N VAL A 22 -1.51 -2.63 1.75
CA VAL A 22 -1.87 -3.36 0.51
C VAL A 22 -2.13 -4.84 0.78
N ARG A 23 -1.24 -5.51 1.54
CA ARG A 23 -1.42 -6.92 1.90
C ARG A 23 -2.65 -7.14 2.78
N ALA A 24 -2.83 -6.33 3.82
CA ALA A 24 -3.96 -6.45 4.74
C ALA A 24 -5.31 -6.23 4.01
N GLU A 25 -5.42 -5.15 3.25
CA GLU A 25 -6.63 -4.82 2.48
C GLU A 25 -6.93 -5.88 1.43
N SER A 26 -5.91 -6.44 0.76
CA SER A 26 -6.13 -7.53 -0.20
C SER A 26 -6.70 -8.80 0.45
N LEU A 27 -6.30 -9.10 1.70
CA LEU A 27 -6.77 -10.27 2.44
C LEU A 27 -8.22 -10.07 2.90
N GLU A 28 -8.55 -8.92 3.46
CA GLU A 28 -9.93 -8.62 3.88
C GLU A 28 -10.86 -8.50 2.68
N MET A 29 -10.42 -7.87 1.59
CA MET A 29 -11.16 -7.84 0.32
C MET A 29 -11.51 -9.26 -0.15
N LYS A 30 -10.53 -10.18 -0.14
CA LYS A 30 -10.78 -11.58 -0.51
C LYS A 30 -11.80 -12.23 0.42
N ARG A 31 -11.70 -12.03 1.74
CA ARG A 31 -12.65 -12.59 2.72
C ARG A 31 -14.07 -12.06 2.52
N CYS A 32 -14.24 -10.77 2.24
CA CYS A 32 -15.54 -10.18 1.94
C CYS A 32 -16.12 -10.77 0.64
N LEU A 33 -15.29 -10.95 -0.39
CA LEU A 33 -15.71 -11.61 -1.63
C LEU A 33 -16.15 -13.06 -1.40
N ASP A 34 -15.39 -13.83 -0.62
CA ASP A 34 -15.73 -15.22 -0.27
C ASP A 34 -17.07 -15.33 0.48
N LYS A 35 -17.48 -14.28 1.19
CA LYS A 35 -18.79 -14.17 1.88
C LYS A 35 -19.91 -13.55 1.04
N GLY A 36 -19.60 -13.01 -0.15
CA GLY A 36 -20.55 -12.27 -0.98
C GLY A 36 -20.78 -10.81 -0.56
N GLU A 37 -19.99 -10.27 0.38
CA GLU A 37 -20.06 -8.90 0.90
C GLU A 37 -19.39 -7.91 -0.06
N THR A 38 -19.96 -7.74 -1.26
CA THR A 38 -19.33 -6.99 -2.36
C THR A 38 -19.05 -5.52 -2.01
N MET A 39 -19.94 -4.85 -1.29
CA MET A 39 -19.74 -3.45 -0.90
C MET A 39 -18.57 -3.27 0.07
N ASP A 40 -18.38 -4.21 1.00
CA ASP A 40 -17.26 -4.16 1.95
C ASP A 40 -15.95 -4.53 1.26
N ALA A 41 -15.97 -5.49 0.34
CA ALA A 41 -14.83 -5.77 -0.53
C ALA A 41 -14.39 -4.53 -1.32
N LEU A 42 -15.33 -3.73 -1.83
CA LEU A 42 -15.02 -2.48 -2.55
C LEU A 42 -14.42 -1.40 -1.65
N LYS A 43 -14.77 -1.36 -0.35
CA LYS A 43 -14.13 -0.44 0.61
C LYS A 43 -12.66 -0.79 0.78
N HIS A 44 -12.36 -2.07 1.00
CA HIS A 44 -10.99 -2.57 1.09
C HIS A 44 -10.20 -2.34 -0.21
N ALA A 45 -10.84 -2.55 -1.37
CA ALA A 45 -10.24 -2.25 -2.67
C ALA A 45 -9.90 -0.75 -2.83
N SER A 46 -10.77 0.15 -2.35
CA SER A 46 -10.53 1.59 -2.40
C SER A 46 -9.32 2.00 -1.55
N GLN A 47 -9.19 1.41 -0.35
CA GLN A 47 -8.04 1.63 0.54
C GLN A 47 -6.75 1.10 -0.07
N PHE A 48 -6.78 -0.14 -0.60
CA PHE A 48 -5.67 -0.72 -1.36
C PHE A 48 -5.19 0.19 -2.49
N LEU A 49 -6.11 0.70 -3.31
CA LEU A 49 -5.77 1.56 -4.45
C LEU A 49 -5.27 2.94 -4.02
N SER A 50 -5.64 3.40 -2.83
CA SER A 50 -5.16 4.68 -2.29
C SER A 50 -3.68 4.62 -1.93
N GLU A 51 -3.21 3.48 -1.40
CA GLU A 51 -1.77 3.23 -1.15
C GLU A 51 -0.96 3.18 -2.45
N LEU A 52 -1.53 2.65 -3.53
CA LEU A 52 -0.85 2.64 -4.84
C LEU A 52 -0.81 4.02 -5.52
N LYS A 53 -1.53 5.02 -4.99
CA LYS A 53 -1.56 6.39 -5.55
C LYS A 53 -0.70 7.36 -4.75
N THR A 54 -0.02 6.91 -3.69
CA THR A 54 0.77 7.84 -2.87
C THR A 54 1.89 8.46 -3.71
N GLY A 55 2.03 9.78 -3.66
CA GLY A 55 3.12 10.53 -4.29
C GLY A 55 4.39 10.56 -3.45
N ASP A 56 4.39 9.90 -2.29
CA ASP A 56 5.45 9.96 -1.29
C ASP A 56 6.62 9.01 -1.60
N LEU A 57 6.37 8.00 -2.46
CA LEU A 57 7.40 7.10 -2.96
C LEU A 57 8.06 7.68 -4.21
N SER A 58 9.39 7.74 -4.18
CA SER A 58 10.20 7.99 -5.37
C SER A 58 9.97 6.89 -6.42
N PRO A 59 10.23 7.15 -7.71
CA PRO A 59 9.94 6.20 -8.79
C PRO A 59 10.49 4.79 -8.53
N LYS A 60 11.73 4.67 -8.04
CA LYS A 60 12.37 3.38 -7.72
C LYS A 60 11.56 2.57 -6.69
N PHE A 61 11.04 3.23 -5.66
CA PHE A 61 10.30 2.57 -4.58
C PHE A 61 8.84 2.33 -4.96
N TYR A 62 8.26 3.23 -5.76
CA TYR A 62 6.92 3.05 -6.31
C TYR A 62 6.79 1.76 -7.13
N TYR A 63 7.76 1.46 -8.01
CA TYR A 63 7.76 0.20 -8.78
C TYR A 63 7.97 -1.07 -7.96
N ARG A 64 8.39 -0.95 -6.69
CA ARG A 64 8.59 -2.10 -5.78
C ARG A 64 7.36 -2.42 -4.95
N LEU A 65 6.39 -1.51 -4.89
CA LEU A 65 5.12 -1.70 -4.21
C LEU A 65 4.21 -2.61 -5.03
#